data_AF-A0AAP0HPI4-F1
#
_entry.id   AF-A0AAP0HPI4-F1
#
_cell.length_a   1.000
_cell.length_b   1.000
_cell.length_c   1.000
_cell.angle_alpha   90.00
_cell.angle_beta   90.00
_cell.angle_gamma   90.00
#
_symmetry.space_group_name_H-M   'P 1'
#
loop_
_entity.id
_entity.type
_entity.pdbx_description
1 polymer ?
#
loop_
_entity_poly.entity_id
_entity_poly.type
_entity_poly.pdbx_seq_one_letter_code
_entity_poly.pdbx_strand_id
1 'polypeptide(L)'
;MDQKNLKDQLCVDLELNHLLDRNVSDLSGGELQRFAIAVAAMCDQVAYIFDEPSSYLDMKQRFKAAQVIRSLVAANREGIKIFLDGFVPTENLRFREDPLTFKVAETPQESAVETQIAGYRYPTMSKILGGFKLRVIEGIFTDSQIIVVLGENGTGKTTFIRLLAGLLKPDVIEGSDVEVPKFNISYKPQKLVPKSPSTVRDLIQKLIGDYDLDSQFISDVIKPLQIEQLMEKKVKSLCGGELQRVA
;
A
#
# COMPACT_ATOMS: atom_id res chain seq x y z
N MET A 1 -36.71 -4.41 -3.13
CA MET A 1 -36.03 -3.42 -2.26
C MET A 1 -36.16 -2.07 -2.93
N ASP A 2 -36.63 -1.03 -2.24
CA ASP A 2 -36.71 0.33 -2.82
C ASP A 2 -35.32 0.81 -3.23
N GLN A 3 -35.13 1.21 -4.50
CA GLN A 3 -33.86 1.69 -5.03
C GLN A 3 -33.27 2.88 -4.24
N LYS A 4 -34.13 3.65 -3.57
CA LYS A 4 -33.74 4.78 -2.72
C LYS A 4 -32.98 4.33 -1.46
N ASN A 5 -33.40 3.23 -0.84
CA ASN A 5 -32.74 2.66 0.34
C ASN A 5 -31.37 2.05 0.00
N LEU A 6 -31.23 1.44 -1.20
CA LEU A 6 -29.96 0.82 -1.61
C LEU A 6 -28.87 1.88 -1.85
N LYS A 7 -29.22 3.01 -2.46
CA LYS A 7 -28.29 4.13 -2.67
C LYS A 7 -27.72 4.63 -1.34
N ASP A 8 -28.58 4.92 -0.39
CA ASP A 8 -28.19 5.50 0.90
C ASP A 8 -27.33 4.51 1.69
N GLN A 9 -27.70 3.23 1.67
CA GLN A 9 -26.91 2.16 2.29
C GLN A 9 -25.51 2.03 1.68
N LEU A 10 -25.39 1.99 0.35
CA LEU A 10 -24.09 1.90 -0.33
C LEU A 10 -23.22 3.13 -0.10
N CYS A 11 -23.82 4.32 -0.02
CA CYS A 11 -23.08 5.55 0.28
C CYS A 11 -22.47 5.54 1.69
N VAL A 12 -23.16 4.92 2.66
CA VAL A 12 -22.63 4.71 4.01
C VAL A 12 -21.57 3.61 4.01
N ASP A 13 -21.86 2.46 3.42
CA ASP A 13 -21.00 1.28 3.44
C ASP A 13 -19.66 1.53 2.74
N LEU A 14 -19.67 2.28 1.63
CA LEU A 14 -18.49 2.61 0.83
C LEU A 14 -17.92 4.00 1.12
N GLU A 15 -18.39 4.67 2.17
CA GLU A 15 -17.89 5.98 2.63
C GLU A 15 -17.93 7.05 1.51
N LEU A 16 -19.03 7.12 0.75
CA LEU A 16 -19.17 8.02 -0.41
C LEU A 16 -19.89 9.34 -0.10
N ASN A 17 -20.45 9.50 1.11
CA ASN A 17 -21.25 10.68 1.48
C ASN A 17 -20.52 12.01 1.26
N HIS A 18 -19.20 12.06 1.47
CA HIS A 18 -18.39 13.27 1.29
C HIS A 18 -17.95 13.52 -0.17
N LEU A 19 -18.32 12.63 -1.09
CA LEU A 19 -17.91 12.66 -2.50
C LEU A 19 -19.07 13.00 -3.44
N LEU A 20 -20.30 13.06 -2.93
CA LEU A 20 -21.51 13.24 -3.74
C LEU A 20 -21.49 14.54 -4.58
N ASP A 21 -20.84 15.59 -4.07
CA ASP A 21 -20.75 16.90 -4.72
C ASP A 21 -19.42 17.13 -5.46
N ARG A 22 -18.52 16.12 -5.51
CA ARG A 22 -17.20 16.26 -6.15
C ARG A 22 -17.22 15.76 -7.60
N ASN A 23 -16.43 16.41 -8.46
CA ASN A 23 -16.23 15.93 -9.82
C ASN A 23 -15.44 14.61 -9.82
N VAL A 24 -15.80 13.70 -10.72
CA VAL A 24 -15.14 12.40 -10.88
C VAL A 24 -13.64 12.55 -11.18
N SER A 25 -13.25 13.62 -11.90
CA SER A 25 -11.85 13.95 -12.20
C SER A 25 -10.99 14.22 -10.97
N ASP A 26 -11.61 14.61 -9.85
CA ASP A 26 -10.91 15.09 -8.65
C ASP A 26 -10.83 13.99 -7.56
N LEU A 27 -11.38 12.81 -7.86
CA LEU A 27 -11.36 11.67 -6.97
C LEU A 27 -9.98 11.00 -6.96
N SER A 28 -9.52 10.62 -5.77
CA SER A 28 -8.37 9.74 -5.61
C SER A 28 -8.68 8.34 -6.15
N GLY A 29 -7.63 7.54 -6.43
CA GLY A 29 -7.81 6.18 -6.96
C GLY A 29 -8.70 5.30 -6.06
N GLY A 30 -8.56 5.41 -4.73
CA GLY A 30 -9.41 4.67 -3.80
C GLY A 30 -10.86 5.18 -3.75
N GLU A 31 -11.06 6.49 -3.86
CA GLU A 31 -12.42 7.09 -3.94
C GLU A 31 -13.12 6.66 -5.24
N LEU A 32 -12.42 6.72 -6.37
CA LEU A 32 -12.91 6.27 -7.67
C LEU A 32 -13.26 4.77 -7.66
N GLN A 33 -12.41 3.94 -7.04
CA GLN A 33 -12.66 2.51 -6.90
C GLN A 33 -13.94 2.24 -6.11
N ARG A 34 -14.14 2.91 -4.96
CA ARG A 34 -15.37 2.75 -4.15
C ARG A 34 -16.61 3.25 -4.89
N PHE A 35 -16.51 4.36 -5.60
CA PHE A 35 -17.59 4.87 -6.45
C PHE A 35 -17.95 3.87 -7.55
N ALA A 36 -16.97 3.29 -8.24
CA ALA A 36 -17.20 2.28 -9.29
C ALA A 36 -17.90 1.03 -8.74
N ILE A 37 -17.50 0.55 -7.55
CA ILE A 37 -18.15 -0.59 -6.89
C ILE A 37 -19.60 -0.27 -6.54
N ALA A 38 -19.88 0.93 -6.02
CA ALA A 38 -21.25 1.35 -5.71
C ALA A 38 -22.13 1.40 -6.97
N VAL A 39 -21.64 2.00 -8.05
CA VAL A 39 -22.36 2.08 -9.33
C VAL A 39 -22.65 0.68 -9.87
N ALA A 40 -21.66 -0.21 -9.86
CA ALA A 40 -21.83 -1.59 -10.29
C ALA A 40 -22.89 -2.32 -9.45
N ALA A 41 -22.88 -2.14 -8.12
CA ALA A 41 -23.83 -2.76 -7.19
C ALA A 41 -25.26 -2.20 -7.30
N MET A 42 -25.45 -1.00 -7.85
CA MET A 42 -26.77 -0.39 -8.06
C MET A 42 -27.45 -0.88 -9.34
N CYS A 43 -26.69 -1.42 -10.30
CA CYS A 43 -27.23 -1.95 -11.53
C CYS A 43 -27.83 -3.33 -11.28
N ASP A 44 -29.15 -3.48 -11.40
CA ASP A 44 -29.81 -4.79 -11.32
C ASP A 44 -29.44 -5.63 -12.56
N GLN A 45 -28.51 -6.56 -12.40
CA GLN A 45 -27.92 -7.35 -13.49
C GLN A 45 -27.92 -8.85 -13.17
N VAL A 46 -27.89 -9.65 -14.24
CA VAL A 46 -27.81 -11.12 -14.15
C VAL A 46 -26.43 -11.60 -13.67
N ALA A 47 -25.38 -10.81 -13.88
CA ALA A 47 -24.03 -11.12 -13.43
C ALA A 47 -23.25 -9.83 -13.10
N TYR A 48 -22.40 -9.91 -12.08
CA TYR A 48 -21.48 -8.84 -11.68
C TYR A 48 -20.05 -9.34 -11.84
N ILE A 49 -19.23 -8.60 -12.57
CA ILE A 49 -17.80 -8.90 -12.76
C ILE A 49 -17.02 -7.72 -12.18
N PHE A 50 -16.14 -8.02 -11.24
CA PHE A 50 -15.24 -7.04 -10.64
C PHE A 50 -13.81 -7.42 -11.00
N ASP A 51 -13.15 -6.58 -11.78
CA ASP A 51 -11.72 -6.72 -12.07
C ASP A 51 -10.93 -5.91 -11.04
N GLU A 52 -10.05 -6.58 -10.28
CA GLU A 52 -9.21 -6.00 -9.23
C GLU A 52 -9.90 -5.00 -8.26
N PRO A 53 -11.03 -5.37 -7.61
CA PRO A 53 -11.85 -4.45 -6.80
C PRO A 53 -11.12 -3.87 -5.57
N SER A 54 -10.03 -4.49 -5.13
CA SER A 54 -9.29 -4.10 -3.93
C SER A 54 -8.20 -3.04 -4.17
N SER A 55 -7.95 -2.71 -5.44
CA SER A 55 -6.91 -1.76 -5.85
C SER A 55 -7.08 -0.39 -5.19
N TYR A 56 -5.98 0.19 -4.72
CA TYR A 56 -5.92 1.52 -4.08
C TYR A 56 -6.70 1.68 -2.76
N LEU A 57 -7.43 0.66 -2.30
CA LEU A 57 -8.16 0.67 -1.03
C LEU A 57 -7.24 0.31 0.14
N ASP A 58 -7.46 0.97 1.29
CA ASP A 58 -6.86 0.56 2.56
C ASP A 58 -7.57 -0.69 3.15
N MET A 59 -7.04 -1.25 4.24
CA MET A 59 -7.55 -2.49 4.83
C MET A 59 -9.05 -2.41 5.20
N LYS A 60 -9.50 -1.29 5.77
CA LYS A 60 -10.89 -1.10 6.19
C LYS A 60 -11.81 -0.95 4.98
N GLN A 61 -11.38 -0.17 4.00
CA GLN A 61 -12.10 0.04 2.74
C GLN A 61 -12.20 -1.25 1.92
N ARG A 62 -11.14 -2.08 1.89
CA ARG A 62 -11.18 -3.41 1.26
C ARG A 62 -12.21 -4.32 1.92
N PHE A 63 -12.26 -4.32 3.24
CA PHE A 63 -13.21 -5.14 3.98
C PHE A 63 -14.66 -4.74 3.67
N LYS A 64 -14.94 -3.43 3.67
CA LYS A 64 -16.25 -2.88 3.31
C LYS A 64 -16.64 -3.19 1.86
N ALA A 65 -15.72 -2.97 0.92
CA ALA A 65 -15.91 -3.33 -0.48
C ALA A 65 -16.21 -4.83 -0.67
N ALA A 66 -15.46 -5.70 0.01
CA ALA A 66 -15.71 -7.14 -0.02
C ALA A 66 -17.07 -7.52 0.59
N GLN A 67 -17.51 -6.83 1.64
CA GLN A 67 -18.85 -7.04 2.23
C GLN A 67 -19.96 -6.68 1.25
N VAL A 68 -19.82 -5.56 0.52
CA VAL A 68 -20.77 -5.15 -0.52
C VAL A 68 -20.76 -6.12 -1.68
N ILE A 69 -19.59 -6.51 -2.19
CA ILE A 69 -19.51 -7.51 -3.28
C ILE A 69 -20.13 -8.84 -2.83
N ARG A 70 -19.90 -9.24 -1.57
CA ARG A 70 -20.50 -10.45 -0.99
C ARG A 70 -22.02 -10.32 -0.82
N SER A 71 -22.58 -9.13 -0.59
CA SER A 71 -24.03 -8.98 -0.48
C SER A 71 -24.74 -9.13 -1.83
N LEU A 72 -24.03 -8.92 -2.95
CA LEU A 72 -24.54 -9.16 -4.30
C LEU A 72 -24.65 -10.65 -4.64
N VAL A 73 -23.87 -11.51 -3.99
CA VAL A 73 -23.88 -12.96 -4.21
C VAL A 73 -24.61 -13.63 -3.05
N ALA A 74 -25.65 -14.42 -3.35
CA ALA A 74 -26.30 -15.24 -2.33
C ALA A 74 -25.24 -16.09 -1.59
N ALA A 75 -25.26 -16.00 -0.26
CA ALA A 75 -24.13 -16.26 0.62
C ALA A 75 -23.41 -17.60 0.40
N ASN A 76 -22.08 -17.57 0.26
CA ASN A 76 -21.21 -18.66 0.72
C ASN A 76 -19.83 -18.14 1.17
N ARG A 77 -19.41 -18.52 2.38
CA ARG A 77 -18.20 -18.02 3.07
C ARG A 77 -16.94 -18.86 2.78
N GLU A 78 -16.99 -19.80 1.84
CA GLU A 78 -15.93 -20.82 1.66
C GLU A 78 -14.71 -20.35 0.87
N GLY A 79 -14.85 -19.33 0.01
CA GLY A 79 -13.79 -18.90 -0.91
C GLY A 79 -12.49 -18.44 -0.25
N ILE A 80 -12.56 -17.76 0.91
CA ILE A 80 -11.36 -17.30 1.64
C ILE A 80 -10.59 -18.50 2.20
N LYS A 81 -11.29 -19.52 2.70
CA LYS A 81 -10.68 -20.73 3.22
C LYS A 81 -9.99 -21.53 2.11
N ILE A 82 -10.67 -21.71 0.97
CA ILE A 82 -10.13 -22.32 -0.25
C ILE A 82 -8.85 -21.58 -0.72
N PHE A 83 -8.85 -20.25 -0.67
CA PHE A 83 -7.69 -19.45 -1.03
C PHE A 83 -6.50 -19.64 -0.08
N LEU A 84 -6.74 -19.66 1.22
CA LEU A 84 -5.71 -19.86 2.23
C LEU A 84 -5.15 -21.29 2.17
N ASP A 85 -6.01 -22.28 1.97
CA ASP A 85 -5.67 -23.70 1.92
C ASP A 85 -5.00 -24.11 0.59
N GLY A 86 -5.15 -23.29 -0.47
CA GLY A 86 -4.56 -23.58 -1.79
C GLY A 86 -5.28 -24.68 -2.59
N PHE A 87 -6.48 -25.07 -2.15
CA PHE A 87 -7.20 -26.24 -2.64
C PHE A 87 -8.70 -25.94 -2.77
N VAL A 88 -9.26 -26.27 -3.94
CA VAL A 88 -10.68 -26.14 -4.29
C VAL A 88 -11.34 -27.52 -4.19
N PRO A 89 -12.09 -27.84 -3.10
CA PRO A 89 -12.62 -29.17 -2.88
C PRO A 89 -13.67 -29.60 -3.91
N THR A 90 -14.48 -28.65 -4.39
CA THR A 90 -15.57 -28.91 -5.35
C THR A 90 -15.06 -29.37 -6.71
N GLU A 91 -13.87 -28.94 -7.09
CA GLU A 91 -13.21 -29.24 -8.37
C GLU A 91 -12.09 -30.29 -8.21
N ASN A 92 -11.80 -30.72 -6.97
CA ASN A 92 -10.63 -31.51 -6.62
C ASN A 92 -9.31 -30.92 -7.19
N LEU A 93 -9.19 -29.59 -7.19
CA LEU A 93 -8.09 -28.86 -7.83
C LEU A 93 -7.19 -28.20 -6.78
N ARG A 94 -5.90 -28.50 -6.82
CA ARG A 94 -4.86 -27.84 -6.00
C ARG A 94 -4.07 -26.86 -6.87
N PHE A 95 -4.11 -25.57 -6.50
CA PHE A 95 -3.38 -24.51 -7.21
C PHE A 95 -2.19 -23.97 -6.39
N ARG A 96 -2.01 -24.45 -5.15
CA ARG A 96 -0.84 -24.18 -4.31
C ARG A 96 -0.49 -25.41 -3.49
N GLU A 97 0.79 -25.77 -3.42
CA GLU A 97 1.24 -26.93 -2.64
C GLU A 97 1.12 -26.68 -1.13
N ASP A 98 1.58 -25.52 -0.66
CA ASP A 98 1.56 -25.15 0.75
C ASP A 98 0.47 -24.13 1.09
N PRO A 99 -0.28 -24.31 2.20
CA PRO A 99 -1.24 -23.32 2.66
C PRO A 99 -0.53 -22.05 3.17
N LEU A 100 -1.18 -20.90 3.03
CA LEU A 100 -0.68 -19.65 3.61
C LEU A 100 -0.90 -19.66 5.12
N THR A 101 0.19 -19.74 5.88
CA THR A 101 0.18 -19.65 7.34
C THR A 101 0.80 -18.34 7.80
N PHE A 102 0.07 -17.59 8.63
CA PHE A 102 0.58 -16.39 9.26
C PHE A 102 1.20 -16.77 10.60
N LYS A 103 2.54 -16.82 10.64
CA LYS A 103 3.25 -16.93 11.92
C LYS A 103 3.10 -15.61 12.64
N VAL A 104 2.32 -15.58 13.72
CA VAL A 104 2.43 -14.51 14.72
C VAL A 104 3.78 -14.74 15.37
N ALA A 105 4.78 -13.94 15.02
CA ALA A 105 6.03 -13.93 15.76
C ALA A 105 5.67 -13.51 17.19
N GLU A 106 5.81 -14.43 18.15
CA GLU A 106 5.88 -14.04 19.56
C GLU A 106 7.04 -13.06 19.66
N THR A 107 6.73 -11.85 20.13
CA THR A 107 7.74 -10.82 20.38
C THR A 107 8.81 -11.46 21.25
N PRO A 108 10.09 -11.50 20.82
CA PRO A 108 11.15 -11.88 21.73
C PRO A 108 11.04 -10.97 22.95
N GLN A 109 11.05 -11.54 24.15
CA GLN A 109 11.23 -10.73 25.35
C GLN A 109 12.55 -9.99 25.17
N GLU A 110 12.48 -8.67 24.94
CA GLU A 110 13.64 -7.81 24.91
C GLU A 110 14.28 -7.86 26.30
N SER A 111 15.33 -8.67 26.43
CA SER A 111 16.33 -8.48 27.48
C SER A 111 16.89 -7.08 27.26
N ALA A 112 16.55 -6.16 28.16
CA ALA A 112 17.04 -4.80 28.17
C ALA A 112 18.57 -4.82 28.31
N VAL A 113 19.28 -4.86 27.19
CA VAL A 113 20.67 -4.43 27.13
C VAL A 113 20.59 -2.94 26.91
N GLU A 114 20.81 -2.16 27.97
CA GLU A 114 21.07 -0.72 27.92
C GLU A 114 22.40 -0.47 27.18
N THR A 115 22.43 -0.78 25.89
CA THR A 115 23.44 -0.20 25.02
C THR A 115 22.92 1.18 24.66
N GLN A 116 23.73 2.22 24.81
CA GLN A 116 23.46 3.53 24.21
C GLN A 116 23.43 3.38 22.69
N ILE A 117 22.32 2.88 22.16
CA ILE A 117 22.11 2.74 20.73
C ILE A 117 21.87 4.17 20.23
N ALA A 118 22.66 4.60 19.25
CA ALA A 118 22.48 5.87 18.57
C ALA A 118 21.07 5.87 17.92
N GLY A 119 20.09 6.36 18.66
CA GLY A 119 18.72 6.44 18.22
C GLY A 119 18.54 7.68 17.35
N TYR A 120 18.01 7.49 16.16
CA TYR A 120 17.54 8.59 15.34
C TYR A 120 16.23 9.11 15.94
N ARG A 121 16.26 10.35 16.40
CA ARG A 121 15.09 11.03 16.98
C ARG A 121 14.52 12.03 15.98
N TYR A 122 13.20 12.05 15.87
CA TYR A 122 12.49 13.13 15.19
C TYR A 122 11.60 13.88 16.18
N PRO A 123 11.56 15.22 16.11
CA PRO A 123 10.76 16.03 17.03
C PRO A 123 9.27 15.96 16.67
N THR A 124 8.45 16.49 17.58
CA THR A 124 7.03 16.72 17.30
C THR A 124 6.93 17.78 16.19
N MET A 125 6.27 17.43 15.10
CA MET A 125 6.14 18.29 13.92
C MET A 125 4.71 18.32 13.40
N SER A 126 4.31 19.47 12.87
CA SER A 126 3.00 19.66 12.26
C SER A 126 3.12 20.13 10.81
N LYS A 127 2.21 19.65 9.98
CA LYS A 127 2.08 20.06 8.58
C LYS A 127 0.64 20.33 8.22
N ILE A 128 0.40 21.45 7.56
CA ILE A 128 -0.90 21.84 7.02
C ILE A 128 -0.82 21.76 5.51
N LEU A 129 -1.74 21.02 4.90
CA LEU A 129 -1.88 20.86 3.45
C LEU A 129 -3.32 21.21 3.08
N GLY A 130 -3.57 22.48 2.77
CA GLY A 130 -4.92 22.98 2.52
C GLY A 130 -5.80 22.80 3.76
N GLY A 131 -6.91 22.06 3.64
CA GLY A 131 -7.82 21.74 4.75
C GLY A 131 -7.37 20.57 5.65
N PHE A 132 -6.25 19.92 5.34
CA PHE A 132 -5.74 18.78 6.10
C PHE A 132 -4.62 19.20 7.05
N LYS A 133 -4.72 18.82 8.32
CA LYS A 133 -3.69 19.04 9.35
C LYS A 133 -3.14 17.71 9.85
N LEU A 134 -1.85 17.49 9.63
CA LEU A 134 -1.11 16.36 10.18
C LEU A 134 -0.30 16.83 11.40
N ARG A 135 -0.45 16.14 12.52
CA ARG A 135 0.42 16.26 13.69
C ARG A 135 1.17 14.95 13.87
N VAL A 136 2.49 15.03 13.90
CA VAL A 136 3.40 13.92 14.14
C VAL A 136 3.99 14.14 15.52
N ILE A 137 3.80 13.16 16.40
CA ILE A 137 4.36 13.18 17.75
C ILE A 137 5.81 12.72 17.67
N GLU A 138 6.68 13.26 18.51
CA GLU A 138 8.07 12.84 18.61
C GLU A 138 8.23 11.32 18.75
N GLY A 139 9.31 10.79 18.18
CA GLY A 139 9.63 9.38 18.26
C GLY A 139 11.11 9.10 18.03
N ILE A 140 11.51 7.87 18.36
CA ILE A 140 12.87 7.37 18.22
C ILE A 140 12.82 6.08 17.41
N PHE A 141 13.79 5.89 16.53
CA PHE A 141 14.04 4.63 15.86
C PHE A 141 15.53 4.27 15.95
N THR A 142 15.81 2.99 16.08
CA THR A 142 17.20 2.50 16.13
C THR A 142 17.64 1.98 14.77
N ASP A 143 18.95 1.79 14.62
CA ASP A 143 19.50 1.04 13.49
C ASP A 143 18.86 -0.36 13.42
N SER A 144 18.66 -0.85 12.19
CA SER A 144 18.16 -2.20 11.87
C SER A 144 16.72 -2.53 12.30
N GLN A 145 15.88 -1.54 12.65
CA GLN A 145 14.45 -1.75 12.93
C GLN A 145 13.57 -1.59 11.68
N ILE A 146 12.61 -2.49 11.50
CA ILE A 146 11.55 -2.36 10.49
C ILE A 146 10.33 -1.70 11.13
N ILE A 147 10.03 -0.47 10.72
CA ILE A 147 8.83 0.25 11.17
C ILE A 147 7.73 0.10 10.13
N VAL A 148 6.59 -0.45 10.56
CA VAL A 148 5.40 -0.59 9.72
C VAL A 148 4.45 0.58 10.02
N VAL A 149 4.19 1.41 9.03
CA VAL A 149 3.23 2.53 9.14
C VAL A 149 1.85 2.07 8.64
N LEU A 150 0.90 1.96 9.56
CA LEU A 150 -0.48 1.54 9.27
C LEU A 150 -1.48 2.68 9.49
N GLY A 151 -2.64 2.59 8.84
CA GLY A 151 -3.74 3.54 8.99
C GLY A 151 -4.58 3.68 7.73
N GLU A 152 -5.70 4.40 7.82
CA GLU A 152 -6.63 4.63 6.71
C GLU A 152 -6.04 5.56 5.63
N ASN A 153 -6.53 5.47 4.41
CA ASN A 153 -6.18 6.41 3.35
C ASN A 153 -6.55 7.84 3.78
N GLY A 154 -5.67 8.81 3.50
CA GLY A 154 -5.87 10.19 3.91
C GLY A 154 -5.40 10.55 5.33
N THR A 155 -4.93 9.59 6.15
CA THR A 155 -4.39 9.90 7.50
C THR A 155 -3.01 10.58 7.51
N GLY A 156 -2.41 10.80 6.34
CA GLY A 156 -1.12 11.49 6.22
C GLY A 156 0.13 10.59 6.30
N LYS A 157 0.01 9.26 6.23
CA LYS A 157 1.16 8.32 6.21
C LYS A 157 2.23 8.71 5.17
N THR A 158 1.81 8.94 3.93
CA THR A 158 2.71 9.35 2.85
C THR A 158 3.34 10.71 3.13
N THR A 159 2.60 11.63 3.76
CA THR A 159 3.11 12.95 4.18
C THR A 159 4.15 12.81 5.29
N PHE A 160 3.91 11.94 6.27
CA PHE A 160 4.86 11.60 7.33
C PHE A 160 6.17 11.02 6.77
N ILE A 161 6.08 10.04 5.86
CA ILE A 161 7.28 9.46 5.23
C ILE A 161 8.05 10.51 4.43
N ARG A 162 7.36 11.43 3.73
CA ARG A 162 8.01 12.52 3.01
C ARG A 162 8.67 13.55 3.93
N LEU A 163 8.10 13.80 5.12
CA LEU A 163 8.71 14.63 6.15
C LEU A 163 10.02 14.01 6.64
N LEU A 164 10.00 12.70 6.95
CA LEU A 164 11.21 11.98 7.37
C LEU A 164 12.27 11.90 6.26
N ALA A 165 11.86 11.66 5.01
CA ALA A 165 12.76 11.61 3.86
C ALA A 165 13.31 13.00 3.45
N GLY A 166 12.93 14.09 4.14
CA GLY A 166 13.35 15.46 3.80
C GLY A 166 12.76 16.00 2.49
N LEU A 167 11.84 15.27 1.85
CA LEU A 167 11.15 15.69 0.62
C LEU A 167 10.09 16.76 0.88
N LEU A 168 9.65 16.90 2.12
CA LEU A 168 8.68 17.89 2.57
C LEU A 168 9.16 18.52 3.87
N LYS A 169 9.06 19.84 3.99
CA LYS A 169 9.41 20.55 5.23
C LYS A 169 8.19 20.71 6.14
N PRO A 170 8.31 20.52 7.47
CA PRO A 170 7.23 20.81 8.41
C PRO A 170 6.95 22.32 8.48
N ASP A 171 5.73 22.69 8.88
CA ASP A 171 5.35 24.11 9.05
C ASP A 171 5.64 24.59 10.47
N VAL A 172 5.44 23.71 11.46
CA VAL A 172 5.72 23.98 12.88
C VAL A 172 6.50 22.80 13.44
N ILE A 173 7.58 23.10 14.17
CA ILE A 173 8.35 22.13 14.96
C ILE A 173 8.21 22.54 16.42
N GLU A 174 7.71 21.64 17.26
CA GLU A 174 7.60 21.84 18.70
C GLU A 174 8.88 21.28 19.37
N GLY A 175 9.65 22.15 20.01
CA GLY A 175 10.95 21.85 20.62
C GLY A 175 12.08 22.64 19.98
N SER A 176 12.85 23.36 20.79
CA SER A 176 13.94 24.23 20.34
C SER A 176 15.14 23.43 19.79
N ASP A 177 15.62 23.86 18.63
CA ASP A 177 16.93 23.55 18.01
C ASP A 177 17.22 22.12 17.51
N VAL A 178 16.23 21.23 17.39
CA VAL A 178 16.44 19.94 16.73
C VAL A 178 15.99 20.02 15.27
N GLU A 179 16.94 20.29 14.36
CA GLU A 179 16.71 20.03 12.93
C GLU A 179 16.40 18.55 12.73
N VAL A 180 15.42 18.24 11.89
CA VAL A 180 15.13 16.85 11.49
C VAL A 180 16.43 16.28 10.91
N PRO A 181 17.02 15.22 11.51
CA PRO A 181 18.28 14.69 11.02
C PRO A 181 18.14 14.27 9.56
N LYS A 182 19.16 14.51 8.75
CA LYS A 182 19.19 13.99 7.38
C LYS A 182 19.36 12.47 7.44
N PHE A 183 18.25 11.76 7.45
CA PHE A 183 18.25 10.31 7.38
C PHE A 183 18.55 9.86 5.95
N ASN A 184 19.41 8.85 5.81
CA ASN A 184 19.60 8.18 4.53
C ASN A 184 18.47 7.16 4.33
N ILE A 185 17.31 7.65 3.90
CA ILE A 185 16.10 6.83 3.75
C ILE A 185 15.98 6.36 2.30
N SER A 186 15.96 5.03 2.11
CA SER A 186 15.46 4.43 0.89
C SER A 186 13.93 4.48 0.89
N TYR A 187 13.34 5.20 -0.07
CA TYR A 187 11.89 5.42 -0.15
C TYR A 187 11.29 4.80 -1.40
N LYS A 188 10.37 3.84 -1.23
CA LYS A 188 9.53 3.30 -2.31
C LYS A 188 8.22 4.10 -2.42
N PRO A 189 8.01 4.89 -3.48
CA PRO A 189 6.81 5.71 -3.62
C PRO A 189 5.56 4.86 -3.90
N GLN A 190 4.41 5.30 -3.37
CA GLN A 190 3.12 4.62 -3.54
C GLN A 190 2.59 4.67 -4.98
N LYS A 191 2.90 5.72 -5.74
CA LYS A 191 2.57 5.86 -7.17
C LYS A 191 3.86 5.89 -7.97
N LEU A 192 4.04 4.86 -8.79
CA LEU A 192 5.17 4.75 -9.70
C LEU A 192 4.76 5.36 -11.04
N VAL A 193 5.46 6.39 -11.46
CA VAL A 193 5.30 6.96 -12.80
C VAL A 193 6.61 6.70 -13.54
N PRO A 194 6.59 5.97 -14.66
CA PRO A 194 7.81 5.66 -15.38
C PRO A 194 8.32 6.93 -16.08
N LYS A 195 9.27 7.62 -15.45
CA LYS A 195 9.83 8.88 -15.96
C LYS A 195 11.10 8.67 -16.77
N SER A 196 11.83 7.57 -16.56
CA SER A 196 13.12 7.35 -17.22
C SER A 196 12.96 6.73 -18.63
N PRO A 197 13.61 7.28 -19.66
CA PRO A 197 13.70 6.63 -20.97
C PRO A 197 14.71 5.47 -21.01
N SER A 198 15.49 5.27 -19.95
CA SER A 198 16.53 4.24 -19.85
C SER A 198 15.96 2.81 -19.74
N THR A 199 16.82 1.82 -19.92
CA THR A 199 16.49 0.43 -19.61
C THR A 199 16.44 0.20 -18.11
N VAL A 200 15.85 -0.93 -17.69
CA VAL A 200 15.85 -1.35 -16.29
C VAL A 200 17.27 -1.61 -15.80
N ARG A 201 18.13 -2.25 -16.62
CA ARG A 201 19.54 -2.48 -16.28
C ARG A 201 20.26 -1.17 -15.97
N ASP A 202 20.18 -0.19 -16.86
CA ASP A 202 20.86 1.09 -16.69
C ASP A 202 20.39 1.82 -15.42
N LEU A 203 19.10 1.70 -15.09
CA LEU A 203 18.53 2.32 -13.91
C LEU A 203 19.03 1.65 -12.62
N ILE A 204 19.10 0.32 -12.57
CA ILE A 204 19.63 -0.42 -11.43
C ILE A 204 21.12 -0.11 -11.24
N GLN A 205 21.91 -0.16 -12.32
CA GLN A 205 23.34 0.19 -12.27
C GLN A 205 23.58 1.62 -11.82
N LYS A 206 22.73 2.57 -12.22
CA LYS A 206 22.84 3.96 -11.76
C LYS A 206 22.51 4.14 -10.27
N LEU A 207 21.60 3.33 -9.72
CA LEU A 207 21.13 3.45 -8.34
C LEU A 207 22.06 2.74 -7.35
N ILE A 208 22.52 1.54 -7.71
CA ILE A 208 23.33 0.68 -6.84
C ILE A 208 24.82 0.88 -7.13
N GLY A 209 25.20 1.44 -8.29
CA GLY A 209 26.59 1.59 -8.71
C GLY A 209 27.22 0.25 -9.10
N ASP A 210 28.55 0.15 -8.99
CA ASP A 210 29.30 -1.11 -9.12
C ASP A 210 29.18 -1.99 -7.85
N TYR A 211 28.37 -1.60 -6.85
CA TYR A 211 28.04 -2.50 -5.75
C TYR A 211 27.32 -3.69 -6.37
N ASP A 212 28.06 -4.79 -6.38
CA ASP A 212 27.95 -5.84 -7.38
C ASP A 212 26.50 -6.27 -7.56
N LEU A 213 26.17 -6.63 -8.80
CA LEU A 213 25.12 -7.63 -9.06
C LEU A 213 25.63 -8.97 -8.50
N ASP A 214 25.90 -8.99 -7.21
CA ASP A 214 26.52 -10.08 -6.50
C ASP A 214 25.60 -11.27 -6.66
N SER A 215 26.20 -12.45 -6.70
CA SER A 215 25.45 -13.71 -6.80
C SER A 215 24.31 -13.80 -5.77
N GLN A 216 24.47 -13.18 -4.59
CA GLN A 216 23.42 -13.00 -3.58
C GLN A 216 22.28 -12.08 -4.03
N PHE A 217 22.55 -10.87 -4.52
CA PHE A 217 21.49 -9.96 -5.00
C PHE A 217 20.71 -10.57 -6.17
N ILE A 218 21.40 -11.28 -7.06
CA ILE A 218 20.76 -11.99 -8.17
C ILE A 218 19.85 -13.12 -7.63
N SER A 219 20.36 -13.92 -6.68
CA SER A 219 19.63 -15.06 -6.10
C SER A 219 18.42 -14.63 -5.28
N ASP A 220 18.54 -13.57 -4.48
CA ASP A 220 17.57 -13.22 -3.45
C ASP A 220 16.56 -12.17 -3.94
N VAL A 221 16.93 -11.34 -4.93
CA VAL A 221 16.08 -10.25 -5.43
C VAL A 221 15.72 -10.44 -6.91
N ILE A 222 16.72 -10.57 -7.80
CA ILE A 222 16.45 -10.56 -9.25
C ILE A 222 15.67 -11.79 -9.71
N LYS A 223 16.08 -13.00 -9.31
CA LYS A 223 15.43 -14.25 -9.71
C LYS A 223 14.02 -14.39 -9.10
N PRO A 224 13.80 -14.19 -7.79
CA PRO A 224 12.48 -14.36 -7.19
C PRO A 224 11.47 -13.34 -7.70
N LEU A 225 11.91 -12.11 -8.01
CA LEU A 225 11.05 -11.08 -8.60
C LEU A 225 10.98 -11.16 -10.15
N GLN A 226 11.70 -12.11 -10.77
CA GLN A 226 11.77 -12.29 -12.23
C GLN A 226 12.18 -11.00 -12.97
N ILE A 227 13.05 -10.19 -12.39
CA ILE A 227 13.52 -8.93 -12.98
C ILE A 227 14.49 -9.18 -14.14
N GLU A 228 15.11 -10.37 -14.20
CA GLU A 228 16.07 -10.76 -15.25
C GLU A 228 15.50 -10.56 -16.67
N GLN A 229 14.23 -10.92 -16.88
CA GLN A 229 13.55 -10.77 -18.17
C GLN A 229 13.18 -9.31 -18.50
N LEU A 230 13.25 -8.42 -17.52
CA LEU A 230 12.91 -7.01 -17.64
C LEU A 230 14.14 -6.12 -17.86
N MET A 231 15.36 -6.64 -17.68
CA MET A 231 16.62 -5.88 -17.72
C MET A 231 16.79 -5.05 -18.99
N GLU A 232 16.45 -5.63 -20.15
CA GLU A 232 16.57 -4.98 -21.46
C GLU A 232 15.36 -4.10 -21.82
N LYS A 233 14.25 -4.22 -21.08
CA LYS A 233 13.05 -3.42 -21.36
C LYS A 233 13.26 -1.98 -20.92
N LYS A 234 12.62 -1.06 -21.65
CA LYS A 234 12.56 0.35 -21.24
C LYS A 234 11.59 0.50 -20.09
N VAL A 235 11.95 1.32 -19.10
CA VAL A 235 11.10 1.56 -17.92
C VAL A 235 9.71 2.10 -18.31
N LYS A 236 9.63 2.89 -19.38
CA LYS A 236 8.36 3.42 -19.94
C LYS A 236 7.41 2.37 -20.52
N SER A 237 7.93 1.21 -20.94
CA SER A 237 7.12 0.15 -21.56
C SER A 237 6.67 -0.92 -20.56
N LEU A 238 7.06 -0.81 -19.28
CA LEU A 238 6.67 -1.78 -18.26
C LEU A 238 5.19 -1.65 -17.90
N CYS A 239 4.52 -2.78 -17.69
CA CYS A 239 3.19 -2.78 -17.12
C CYS A 239 3.23 -2.42 -15.63
N GLY A 240 2.08 -2.12 -15.01
CA GLY A 240 2.01 -1.71 -13.61
C GLY A 240 2.65 -2.71 -12.64
N GLY A 241 2.40 -4.02 -12.84
CA GLY A 241 3.00 -5.09 -12.02
C GLY A 241 4.50 -5.27 -12.26
N GLU A 242 4.97 -5.15 -13.50
CA GLU A 242 6.41 -5.16 -13.82
C GLU A 242 7.13 -3.97 -13.18
N LEU A 243 6.54 -2.77 -13.28
CA LEU A 243 7.08 -1.56 -12.68
C LEU A 243 7.15 -1.66 -11.15
N GLN A 244 6.15 -2.30 -10.52
CA GLN A 244 6.11 -2.55 -9.07
C GLN A 244 7.24 -3.46 -8.58
N ARG A 245 7.68 -4.41 -9.42
CA ARG A 245 8.78 -5.34 -9.12
C ARG A 245 10.16 -4.67 -9.25
N VAL A 246 10.29 -3.74 -10.19
CA VAL A 246 11.55 -3.02 -10.45
C VAL A 246 11.80 -1.88 -9.45
N ALA A 247 10.73 -1.24 -8.96
CA ALA A 247 10.82 -0.09 -8.05
C ALA A 247 10.98 -0.47 -6.58
#